data_AF-A0A1F2V9P1-F1
#
_entry.id   AF-A0A1F2V9P1-F1
#
_cell.length_a   1.000
_cell.length_b   1.000
_cell.length_c   1.000
_cell.angle_alpha   90.00
_cell.angle_beta   90.00
_cell.angle_gamma   90.00
#
_symmetry.space_group_name_H-M   'P 1'
#
loop_
_entity.id
_entity.type
_entity.pdbx_description
1 polymer ?
#
loop_
_entity_poly.entity_id
_entity_poly.type
_entity_poly.pdbx_seq_one_letter_code
_entity_poly.pdbx_strand_id
1 'polypeptide(L)'
;MSAICPECDSPIDVDEYDVDIGDELTCSECGSLLVVSSDSPVEFELADDEDDLDDEKDEDEVEDEDADTDDDEDDDDKVDDDE
;
A
#
# COMPACT_ATOMS: atom_id res chain seq x y z
N MET A 1 32.63 1.11 -4.58
CA MET A 1 33.05 2.31 -3.81
C MET A 1 32.22 2.36 -2.53
N SER A 2 32.58 3.14 -1.51
CA SER A 2 31.77 3.23 -0.28
C SER A 2 31.24 4.65 -0.13
N ALA A 3 29.91 4.79 -0.05
CA ALA A 3 29.22 6.03 0.25
C ALA A 3 28.67 5.97 1.69
N ILE A 4 28.26 7.12 2.23
CA ILE A 4 27.72 7.20 3.59
C ILE A 4 26.23 7.46 3.51
N CYS A 5 25.45 6.71 4.29
CA CYS A 5 24.02 6.97 4.44
C CYS A 5 23.81 8.34 5.12
N PRO A 6 23.06 9.27 4.51
CA PRO A 6 22.80 10.58 5.13
C PRO A 6 21.89 10.50 6.37
N GLU A 7 21.21 9.36 6.59
CA GLU A 7 20.26 9.14 7.69
C GLU A 7 20.86 8.50 8.93
N CYS A 8 21.75 7.53 8.73
CA CYS A 8 22.28 6.70 9.82
C CYS A 8 23.81 6.69 9.90
N ASP A 9 24.47 7.48 9.04
CA ASP A 9 25.94 7.58 8.94
C ASP A 9 26.65 6.22 8.73
N SER A 10 25.91 5.19 8.30
CA SER A 10 26.49 3.86 8.05
C SER A 10 27.12 3.80 6.65
N PRO A 11 28.29 3.15 6.49
CA PRO A 11 28.91 2.96 5.18
C PRO A 11 28.07 1.99 4.33
N ILE A 12 27.68 2.45 3.14
CA ILE A 12 26.98 1.65 2.13
C ILE A 12 27.98 1.32 1.03
N ASP A 13 28.11 0.04 0.69
CA ASP A 13 28.92 -0.41 -0.44
C ASP A 13 28.07 -0.34 -1.72
N VAL A 14 28.44 0.57 -2.63
CA VAL A 14 27.72 0.83 -3.89
C VAL A 14 28.71 0.93 -5.05
N ASP A 15 28.28 0.54 -6.24
CA ASP A 15 29.12 0.54 -7.44
C ASP A 15 28.69 1.67 -8.39
N GLU A 16 29.65 2.48 -8.86
CA GLU A 16 29.41 3.67 -9.71
C GLU A 16 28.81 3.32 -11.09
N TYR A 17 28.92 2.06 -11.51
CA TYR A 17 28.35 1.58 -12.77
C TYR A 17 26.94 1.02 -12.59
N ASP A 18 26.48 0.87 -11.34
CA ASP A 18 25.19 0.28 -10.99
C ASP A 18 24.17 1.34 -10.54
N VAL A 19 24.63 2.55 -10.18
CA VAL A 19 23.78 3.64 -9.71
C VAL A 19 23.93 4.88 -10.61
N ASP A 20 22.83 5.34 -11.20
CA ASP A 20 22.77 6.57 -11.98
C ASP A 20 22.07 7.69 -11.18
N ILE A 21 22.28 8.95 -11.58
CA ILE A 21 21.58 10.09 -10.96
C ILE A 21 20.06 9.91 -11.11
N GLY A 22 19.36 9.93 -9.98
CA GLY A 22 17.92 9.71 -9.89
C GLY A 22 17.52 8.26 -9.56
N ASP A 23 18.46 7.31 -9.44
CA ASP A 23 18.15 5.97 -8.95
C ASP A 23 17.76 5.97 -7.47
N GLU A 24 16.80 5.11 -7.14
CA GLU A 24 16.29 4.90 -5.79
C GLU A 24 16.84 3.60 -5.21
N LEU A 25 17.37 3.67 -3.99
CA LEU A 25 17.92 2.54 -3.26
C LEU A 25 17.49 2.57 -1.80
N THR A 26 17.38 1.39 -1.20
CA THR A 26 17.06 1.27 0.23
C THR A 26 18.32 0.99 1.01
N CYS A 27 18.59 1.79 2.05
CA CYS A 27 19.69 1.53 2.95
C CYS A 27 19.46 0.22 3.70
N SER A 28 20.36 -0.76 3.59
CA SER A 28 20.22 -2.06 4.28
C SER A 28 20.41 -1.99 5.79
N GLU A 29 20.94 -0.88 6.30
CA GLU A 29 21.27 -0.70 7.72
C GLU A 29 20.13 -0.02 8.50
N CYS A 30 19.50 1.01 7.91
CA CYS A 30 18.39 1.74 8.54
C CYS A 30 17.04 1.55 7.86
N GLY A 31 17.00 1.05 6.63
CA GLY A 31 15.77 0.86 5.85
C GLY A 31 15.23 2.12 5.17
N SER A 32 15.93 3.25 5.24
CA SER A 32 15.50 4.50 4.59
C SER A 32 15.60 4.39 3.06
N LEU A 33 14.65 5.01 2.36
CA LEU A 33 14.68 5.18 0.91
C LEU A 33 15.57 6.39 0.56
N LEU A 34 16.55 6.16 -0.30
CA LEU A 34 17.56 7.14 -0.69
C LEU A 34 17.57 7.26 -2.22
N VAL A 35 17.78 8.48 -2.71
CA VAL A 35 17.91 8.76 -4.14
C VAL A 35 19.31 9.27 -4.46
N VAL A 36 19.89 8.86 -5.58
CA VAL A 36 21.20 9.31 -6.04
C VAL A 36 21.10 10.75 -6.55
N SER A 37 21.73 11.69 -5.83
CA SER A 37 21.77 13.11 -6.21
C SER A 37 23.01 13.43 -7.07
N SER A 38 24.08 12.64 -6.98
CA SER A 38 25.31 12.78 -7.78
C SER A 38 26.06 11.44 -7.88
N ASP A 39 26.76 11.19 -8.99
CA ASP A 39 27.55 9.96 -9.23
C ASP A 39 29.08 10.14 -9.07
N SER A 40 29.58 11.39 -9.05
CA SER A 40 31.01 11.71 -9.12
C SER A 40 31.41 12.89 -8.21
N PRO A 41 31.52 12.71 -6.87
CA PRO A 41 31.38 11.48 -6.08
C PRO A 41 29.92 11.08 -5.81
N VAL A 42 29.68 9.81 -5.50
CA VAL A 42 28.34 9.30 -5.18
C VAL A 42 27.79 9.96 -3.92
N GLU A 43 26.69 10.69 -4.05
CA GLU A 43 25.95 11.32 -2.95
C GLU A 43 24.48 10.95 -3.01
N PHE A 44 23.87 10.78 -1.84
CA PHE A 44 22.47 10.42 -1.69
C PHE A 44 21.68 11.51 -0.99
N GLU A 45 20.44 11.68 -1.41
CA GLU A 45 19.43 12.44 -0.70
C GLU A 45 18.36 11.49 -0.15
N LEU A 46 17.68 11.91 0.91
CA LEU A 46 16.46 11.23 1.34
C LEU A 46 15.44 11.33 0.21
N ALA A 47 14.88 10.20 -0.19
CA ALA A 47 13.66 10.25 -0.99
C ALA A 47 12.57 10.80 -0.07
N ASP A 48 11.98 11.94 -0.43
CA ASP A 48 10.79 12.44 0.27
C ASP A 48 9.66 11.49 -0.13
N ASP A 49 9.29 10.57 0.77
CA ASP A 49 8.05 9.80 0.67
C ASP A 49 6.86 10.78 0.81
N GLU A 50 6.64 11.63 -0.20
CA GLU A 50 5.44 12.48 -0.33
C GLU A 50 4.17 11.64 -0.57
N ASP A 51 4.29 10.30 -0.57
CA ASP A 51 3.18 9.34 -0.60
C ASP A 51 2.61 9.04 0.81
N ASP A 52 2.90 9.87 1.81
CA ASP A 52 2.13 9.96 3.07
C ASP A 52 1.08 11.09 3.02
N LEU A 53 0.56 11.42 1.83
CA LEU A 53 -0.68 12.18 1.68
C LEU A 53 -1.89 11.23 1.74
N ASP A 54 -2.31 10.96 2.96
CA ASP A 54 -3.72 10.88 3.36
C ASP A 54 -4.69 11.51 2.33
N ASP A 55 -5.52 10.70 1.68
CA ASP A 55 -6.82 11.13 1.16
C ASP A 55 -7.85 10.05 1.53
N GLU A 56 -8.32 10.14 2.78
CA GLU A 56 -9.64 9.67 3.18
C GLU A 56 -10.74 10.36 2.33
N LYS A 57 -10.98 9.89 1.09
CA LYS A 57 -12.20 10.21 0.33
C LYS A 57 -13.14 9.01 0.21
N ASP A 58 -13.91 8.89 1.29
CA ASP A 58 -15.35 8.67 1.31
C ASP A 58 -16.08 9.27 0.08
N GLU A 59 -16.75 8.45 -0.74
CA GLU A 59 -18.04 8.76 -1.39
C GLU A 59 -18.58 7.58 -2.24
N ASP A 60 -19.67 6.96 -1.74
CA ASP A 60 -20.86 6.49 -2.46
C ASP A 60 -20.71 5.35 -3.53
N GLU A 61 -21.49 4.28 -3.53
CA GLU A 61 -22.94 4.33 -3.74
C GLU A 61 -23.60 3.01 -3.29
N VAL A 62 -24.61 3.13 -2.43
CA VAL A 62 -25.59 2.09 -2.15
C VAL A 62 -26.70 2.17 -3.20
N GLU A 63 -26.78 1.24 -4.15
CA GLU A 63 -28.06 0.87 -4.79
C GLU A 63 -27.89 -0.43 -5.59
N ASP A 64 -28.48 -1.51 -5.12
CA ASP A 64 -29.29 -2.37 -5.99
C ASP A 64 -30.32 -3.07 -5.10
N GLU A 65 -31.37 -2.30 -4.81
CA GLU A 65 -32.67 -2.80 -4.40
C GLU A 65 -33.32 -3.39 -5.66
N ASP A 66 -33.14 -4.69 -5.91
CA ASP A 66 -34.07 -5.42 -6.77
C ASP A 66 -34.92 -6.36 -5.92
N ALA A 67 -36.18 -5.97 -5.90
CA ALA A 67 -37.29 -6.49 -5.14
C ALA A 67 -37.97 -7.66 -5.88
N ASP A 68 -39.04 -8.13 -5.26
CA ASP A 68 -40.09 -9.03 -5.76
C ASP A 68 -39.83 -10.54 -5.55
N THR A 69 -40.35 -11.15 -4.47
CA THR A 69 -41.78 -11.47 -4.14
C THR A 69 -42.29 -12.71 -4.86
N ASP A 70 -42.61 -13.74 -4.06
CA ASP A 70 -43.79 -14.64 -4.15
C ASP A 70 -43.64 -15.59 -2.92
N ASP A 71 -44.15 -15.27 -1.72
CA ASP A 71 -45.56 -15.40 -1.31
C ASP A 71 -46.30 -16.51 -2.06
N ASP A 72 -46.33 -17.72 -1.48
CA ASP A 72 -47.54 -18.54 -1.54
C ASP A 72 -47.58 -19.53 -0.36
N GLU A 73 -48.34 -19.09 0.65
CA GLU A 73 -49.34 -19.84 1.42
C GLU A 73 -48.92 -20.96 2.41
N ASP A 74 -48.93 -20.53 3.67
CA ASP A 74 -49.40 -21.26 4.85
C ASP A 74 -50.78 -21.90 4.59
N ASP A 75 -50.89 -23.23 4.69
CA ASP A 75 -52.16 -23.92 4.96
C ASP A 75 -51.92 -24.99 6.04
N ASP A 76 -51.93 -24.51 7.29
CA ASP A 76 -52.08 -25.30 8.52
C ASP A 76 -53.57 -25.69 8.67
N ASP A 77 -54.04 -26.72 7.97
CA ASP A 77 -55.32 -27.36 8.33
C ASP A 77 -55.09 -28.60 9.20
N LYS A 78 -55.21 -28.34 10.51
CA LYS A 78 -55.34 -29.35 11.56
C LYS A 78 -56.59 -30.19 11.34
N VAL A 79 -56.40 -31.49 11.14
CA VAL A 79 -57.40 -32.50 11.51
C VAL A 79 -56.88 -33.33 12.69
N ASP A 80 -57.38 -32.94 13.86
CA ASP A 80 -57.44 -33.70 15.11
C ASP A 80 -58.51 -34.80 14.94
N ASP A 81 -58.09 -36.08 14.88
CA ASP A 81 -58.92 -37.26 15.19
C ASP A 81 -58.04 -38.54 15.18
N ASP A 82 -57.63 -39.04 16.36
CA ASP A 82 -57.90 -40.42 16.83
C ASP A 82 -57.09 -40.76 18.11
N GLU A 83 -57.82 -41.26 19.12
CA GLU A 83 -57.47 -41.85 20.43
C GLU A 83 -57.35 -40.97 21.70
#